data_AF-A0A2A4LPD2-F1
#
_entry.id   AF-A0A2A4LPD2-F1
#
_cell.length_a   1.000
_cell.length_b   1.000
_cell.length_c   1.000
_cell.angle_alpha   90.00
_cell.angle_beta   90.00
_cell.angle_gamma   90.00
#
_symmetry.space_group_name_H-M   'P 1'
#
loop_
_entity.id
_entity.type
_entity.pdbx_description
1 polymer ?
#
loop_
_entity_poly.entity_id
_entity_poly.type
_entity_poly.pdbx_seq_one_letter_code
_entity_poly.pdbx_strand_id
1 'polypeptide(L)'
;MTSFDIYNIKPVISHTLQTLGKYSTAAENLLLITVALQAEQLNSNQECGLSVYKIDWAAHIGVWDKYLIFEPDLASTIRGLASEKAFLQNPHLELLTNQGYATAIAWLIYQSSELTLPHAEDVQGLTACWAKYFAKRNNSAIGKEALINSCAEETKRTHQKFLI
;
A
#
# COMPACT_ATOMS: atom_id res chain seq x y z
N MET A 1 8.54 -14.35 -2.17
CA MET A 1 7.11 -14.32 -1.78
C MET A 1 6.58 -15.73 -1.91
N THR A 2 6.03 -16.28 -0.85
CA THR A 2 5.48 -17.64 -0.91
C THR A 2 4.01 -17.58 -1.34
N SER A 3 3.51 -18.67 -1.91
CA SER A 3 2.08 -18.84 -2.21
C SER A 3 1.20 -18.55 -0.96
N PHE A 4 1.72 -18.88 0.22
CA PHE A 4 1.10 -18.65 1.53
C PHE A 4 0.85 -17.16 1.84
N ASP A 5 1.75 -16.26 1.45
CA ASP A 5 1.60 -14.82 1.71
C ASP A 5 0.43 -14.21 0.90
N ILE A 6 0.21 -14.70 -0.32
CA ILE A 6 -0.90 -14.27 -1.19
C ILE A 6 -2.25 -14.76 -0.65
N TYR A 7 -2.31 -15.99 -0.12
CA TYR A 7 -3.55 -16.50 0.48
C TYR A 7 -3.96 -15.73 1.73
N ASN A 8 -3.00 -15.25 2.54
CA ASN A 8 -3.31 -14.52 3.76
C ASN A 8 -3.75 -13.07 3.51
N ILE A 9 -3.26 -12.42 2.45
CA ILE A 9 -3.63 -11.04 2.14
C ILE A 9 -4.99 -10.95 1.41
N LYS A 10 -5.40 -12.01 0.69
CA LYS A 10 -6.64 -12.00 -0.09
C LYS A 10 -7.88 -11.62 0.74
N PRO A 11 -8.18 -12.22 1.90
CA PRO A 11 -9.33 -11.82 2.71
C PRO A 11 -9.27 -10.35 3.18
N VAL A 12 -8.07 -9.85 3.47
CA VAL A 12 -7.86 -8.43 3.83
C VAL A 12 -8.20 -7.53 2.65
N ILE A 13 -7.80 -7.92 1.43
CA ILE A 13 -8.17 -7.23 0.19
C ILE A 13 -9.67 -7.20 0.00
N SER A 14 -10.31 -8.36 0.02
CA SER A 14 -11.76 -8.47 -0.18
C SER A 14 -12.52 -7.62 0.84
N HIS A 15 -12.18 -7.75 2.12
CA HIS A 15 -12.84 -7.01 3.20
C HIS A 15 -12.63 -5.50 3.08
N THR A 16 -11.40 -5.05 2.82
CA THR A 16 -11.09 -3.63 2.67
C THR A 16 -11.87 -3.02 1.49
N LEU A 17 -11.88 -3.69 0.33
CA LEU A 17 -12.63 -3.21 -0.83
C LEU A 17 -14.14 -3.17 -0.57
N GLN A 18 -14.69 -4.12 0.20
CA GLN A 18 -16.10 -4.11 0.60
C GLN A 18 -16.40 -2.93 1.51
N THR A 19 -15.56 -2.65 2.51
CA THR A 19 -15.68 -1.50 3.40
C THR A 19 -15.66 -0.18 2.64
N LEU A 20 -14.88 -0.09 1.56
CA LEU A 20 -14.86 1.09 0.68
C LEU A 20 -16.03 1.16 -0.32
N GLY A 21 -16.86 0.12 -0.42
CA GLY A 21 -17.89 0.01 -1.45
C GLY A 21 -17.33 -0.11 -2.87
N LYS A 22 -16.10 -0.62 -3.02
CA LYS A 22 -15.36 -0.72 -4.30
C LYS A 22 -15.02 -2.15 -4.70
N TYR A 23 -15.59 -3.13 -4.00
CA TYR A 23 -15.35 -4.53 -4.31
C TYR A 23 -15.84 -4.91 -5.70
N SER A 24 -14.94 -5.50 -6.47
CA SER A 24 -15.21 -6.28 -7.68
C SER A 24 -14.12 -7.33 -7.81
N THR A 25 -14.39 -8.45 -8.49
CA THR A 25 -13.38 -9.49 -8.73
C THR A 25 -12.16 -8.93 -9.46
N ALA A 26 -12.36 -7.97 -10.37
CA ALA A 26 -11.26 -7.34 -11.08
C ALA A 26 -10.40 -6.43 -10.17
N ALA A 27 -11.01 -5.73 -9.21
CA ALA A 27 -10.28 -4.87 -8.27
C ALA A 27 -9.45 -5.71 -7.29
N GLU A 28 -10.03 -6.82 -6.81
CA GLU A 28 -9.32 -7.80 -6.00
C GLU A 28 -8.13 -8.41 -6.76
N ASN A 29 -8.37 -8.88 -8.00
CA ASN A 29 -7.32 -9.46 -8.83
C ASN A 29 -6.21 -8.45 -9.15
N LEU A 30 -6.54 -7.18 -9.40
CA LEU A 30 -5.54 -6.12 -9.61
C LEU A 30 -4.64 -5.96 -8.39
N LEU A 31 -5.20 -5.94 -7.18
CA LEU A 31 -4.42 -5.81 -5.95
C LEU A 31 -3.59 -7.06 -5.66
N LEU A 32 -4.11 -8.26 -5.93
CA LEU A 32 -3.34 -9.50 -5.82
C LEU A 32 -2.15 -9.52 -6.79
N ILE A 33 -2.36 -9.12 -8.05
CA ILE A 33 -1.28 -8.95 -9.05
C ILE A 33 -0.27 -7.92 -8.56
N THR A 34 -0.74 -6.80 -7.98
CA THR A 34 0.14 -5.76 -7.43
C THR A 34 1.04 -6.33 -6.34
N VAL A 35 0.49 -7.10 -5.39
CA VAL A 35 1.27 -7.74 -4.33
C VAL A 35 2.30 -8.71 -4.92
N ALA A 36 1.89 -9.57 -5.85
CA ALA A 36 2.79 -10.54 -6.48
C ALA A 36 3.98 -9.87 -7.18
N LEU A 37 3.70 -8.87 -8.03
CA LEU A 37 4.73 -8.15 -8.79
C LEU A 37 5.63 -7.31 -7.90
N GLN A 38 5.09 -6.68 -6.86
CA GLN A 38 5.91 -5.96 -5.88
C GLN A 38 6.84 -6.90 -5.13
N ALA A 39 6.44 -8.15 -4.92
CA ALA A 39 7.29 -9.14 -4.30
C ALA A 39 8.45 -9.61 -5.19
N GLU A 40 8.21 -9.78 -6.49
CA GLU A 40 9.23 -10.17 -7.48
C GLU A 40 10.31 -9.10 -7.67
N GLN A 41 10.02 -7.84 -7.38
CA GLN A 41 11.03 -6.77 -7.37
C GLN A 41 12.05 -6.89 -6.21
N LEU A 42 11.94 -7.86 -5.30
CA LEU A 42 12.92 -8.13 -4.24
C LEU A 42 14.01 -9.12 -4.69
N ASN A 43 15.02 -8.62 -5.41
CA ASN A 43 16.30 -9.31 -5.56
C ASN A 43 17.47 -8.55 -4.91
N SER A 44 17.20 -7.56 -4.06
CA SER A 44 18.23 -6.80 -3.33
C SER A 44 17.95 -6.76 -1.83
N ASN A 45 18.92 -7.23 -1.04
CA ASN A 45 19.00 -7.40 0.41
C ASN A 45 18.49 -6.23 1.30
N GLN A 46 17.21 -5.88 1.26
CA GLN A 46 16.62 -4.90 2.17
C GLN A 46 15.47 -5.53 2.96
N GLU A 47 15.86 -6.19 4.04
CA GLU A 47 14.95 -6.61 5.11
C GLU A 47 14.68 -5.42 6.01
N CYS A 48 13.64 -4.65 5.72
CA CYS A 48 13.02 -3.82 6.74
C CYS A 48 11.52 -3.70 6.43
N GLY A 49 10.72 -4.35 7.27
CA GLY A 49 9.25 -4.39 7.27
C GLY A 49 8.59 -3.99 5.95
N LEU A 50 8.54 -4.89 4.98
CA LEU A 50 7.98 -4.57 3.67
C LEU A 50 6.45 -4.69 3.74
N SER A 51 5.76 -3.55 3.74
CA SER A 51 4.37 -3.50 3.30
C SER A 51 4.25 -4.30 2.00
N VAL A 52 3.26 -5.19 1.89
CA VAL A 52 3.05 -6.04 0.71
C VAL A 52 2.91 -5.25 -0.59
N TYR A 53 2.53 -3.97 -0.50
CA TYR A 53 2.40 -3.06 -1.63
C TYR A 53 3.62 -2.16 -1.86
N LYS A 54 4.54 -2.03 -0.89
CA LYS A 54 5.71 -1.16 -0.95
C LYS A 54 5.40 0.26 -1.44
N ILE A 55 4.34 0.85 -0.91
CA ILE A 55 3.92 2.20 -1.26
C ILE A 55 4.97 3.19 -0.73
N ASP A 56 5.52 4.02 -1.60
CA ASP A 56 6.46 5.06 -1.18
C ASP A 56 5.74 6.23 -0.48
N TRP A 57 6.48 7.01 0.29
CA TRP A 57 5.91 8.13 1.05
C TRP A 57 5.31 9.21 0.16
N ALA A 58 5.89 9.46 -1.01
CA ALA A 58 5.42 10.48 -1.95
C ALA A 58 4.08 10.10 -2.58
N ALA A 59 3.88 8.81 -2.89
CA ALA A 59 2.64 8.26 -3.37
C ALA A 59 1.55 8.34 -2.28
N HIS A 60 1.90 7.99 -1.04
CA HIS A 60 1.00 8.12 0.11
C HIS A 60 0.54 9.56 0.35
N ILE A 61 1.48 10.51 0.44
CA ILE A 61 1.17 11.94 0.56
C ILE A 61 0.35 12.39 -0.64
N GLY A 62 0.72 11.97 -1.85
CA GLY A 62 -0.02 12.32 -3.06
C GLY A 62 -1.46 11.81 -3.08
N VAL A 63 -1.77 10.68 -2.45
CA VAL A 63 -3.16 10.22 -2.28
C VAL A 63 -3.90 11.15 -1.31
N TRP A 64 -3.29 11.53 -0.19
CA TRP A 64 -3.92 12.42 0.77
C TRP A 64 -4.13 13.84 0.23
N ASP A 65 -3.05 14.47 -0.23
CA ASP A 65 -3.02 15.91 -0.55
C ASP A 65 -3.63 16.23 -1.90
N LYS A 66 -3.71 15.26 -2.83
CA LYS A 66 -4.22 15.52 -4.19
C LYS A 66 -5.53 14.83 -4.50
N TYR A 67 -5.92 13.81 -3.72
CA TYR A 67 -7.14 13.07 -3.97
C TYR A 67 -8.10 13.17 -2.78
N LEU A 68 -7.69 12.69 -1.60
CA LEU A 68 -8.57 12.65 -0.44
C LEU A 68 -8.98 14.02 0.10
N ILE A 69 -8.17 15.06 -0.12
CA ILE A 69 -8.55 16.44 0.24
C ILE A 69 -9.87 16.89 -0.42
N PHE A 70 -10.22 16.32 -1.57
CA PHE A 70 -11.45 16.64 -2.31
C PHE A 70 -12.60 15.66 -2.00
N GLU A 71 -12.33 14.59 -1.24
CA GLU A 71 -13.26 13.50 -0.96
C GLU A 71 -13.35 13.29 0.57
N PRO A 72 -13.94 14.24 1.33
CA PRO A 72 -13.85 14.26 2.79
C PRO A 72 -14.46 13.03 3.48
N ASP A 73 -15.56 12.50 2.95
CA ASP A 73 -16.19 11.29 3.50
C ASP A 73 -15.29 10.07 3.30
N LEU A 74 -14.70 9.92 2.11
CA LEU A 74 -13.73 8.86 1.83
C LEU A 74 -12.48 9.03 2.69
N ALA A 75 -11.99 10.26 2.86
CA ALA A 75 -10.85 10.56 3.73
C ALA A 75 -11.13 10.12 5.17
N SER A 76 -12.35 10.36 5.67
CA SER A 76 -12.79 9.90 6.99
C SER A 76 -12.83 8.37 7.07
N THR A 77 -13.40 7.69 6.07
CA THR A 77 -13.41 6.22 6.02
C THR A 77 -11.99 5.64 6.04
N ILE A 78 -11.09 6.20 5.23
CA ILE A 78 -9.68 5.75 5.14
C ILE A 78 -8.95 5.99 6.45
N ARG A 79 -9.19 7.13 7.11
CA ARG A 79 -8.63 7.42 8.44
C ARG A 79 -9.16 6.45 9.50
N GLY A 80 -10.42 6.05 9.41
CA GLY A 80 -11.01 5.05 10.31
C GLY A 80 -10.44 3.64 10.16
N LEU A 81 -9.77 3.33 9.03
CA LEU A 81 -9.03 2.08 8.86
C LEU A 81 -7.65 2.11 9.54
N ALA A 82 -7.09 3.30 9.74
CA ALA A 82 -5.80 3.49 10.42
C ALA A 82 -5.97 3.47 11.94
N SER A 83 -4.88 3.28 12.68
CA SER A 83 -4.94 3.49 14.13
C SER A 83 -5.11 4.99 14.44
N GLU A 84 -6.07 5.34 15.29
CA GLU A 84 -6.37 6.74 15.59
C GLU A 84 -5.15 7.51 16.12
N LYS A 85 -4.43 6.92 17.08
CA LYS A 85 -3.32 7.58 17.77
C LYS A 85 -2.01 7.52 16.99
N ALA A 86 -1.65 6.36 16.40
CA ALA A 86 -0.36 6.24 15.73
C ALA A 86 -0.36 6.95 14.37
N PHE A 87 -1.50 6.98 13.67
CA PHE A 87 -1.63 7.70 12.40
C PHE A 87 -1.34 9.20 12.54
N LEU A 88 -1.81 9.85 13.62
CA LEU A 88 -1.54 11.28 13.86
C LEU A 88 -0.06 11.58 14.14
N GLN A 89 0.71 10.58 14.61
CA GLN A 89 2.12 10.74 14.96
C GLN A 89 3.03 10.37 13.79
N ASN A 90 2.73 9.27 13.09
CA ASN A 90 3.47 8.79 11.94
C ASN A 90 2.52 8.08 10.96
N PRO A 91 1.85 8.82 10.06
CA PRO A 91 0.84 8.24 9.16
C PRO A 91 1.44 7.25 8.17
N HIS A 92 2.74 7.33 7.89
CA HIS A 92 3.45 6.41 7.00
C HIS A 92 3.66 5.03 7.62
N LEU A 93 3.76 4.94 8.95
CA LEU A 93 3.97 3.68 9.64
C LEU A 93 2.79 2.72 9.43
N GLU A 94 1.57 3.24 9.29
CA GLU A 94 0.37 2.44 8.97
C GLU A 94 0.51 1.66 7.67
N LEU A 95 1.27 2.17 6.68
CA LEU A 95 1.52 1.42 5.45
C LEU A 95 2.26 0.10 5.73
N LEU A 96 3.11 0.08 6.76
CA LEU A 96 3.92 -1.07 7.14
C LEU A 96 3.19 -1.99 8.12
N THR A 97 2.43 -1.43 9.06
CA THR A 97 1.87 -2.16 10.20
C THR A 97 0.40 -2.56 10.02
N ASN A 98 -0.32 -1.93 9.07
CA ASN A 98 -1.76 -2.10 8.90
C ASN A 98 -2.10 -2.47 7.45
N GLN A 99 -2.33 -3.76 7.21
CA GLN A 99 -2.58 -4.29 5.86
C GLN A 99 -3.89 -3.77 5.26
N GLY A 100 -4.92 -3.51 6.07
CA GLY A 100 -6.18 -2.94 5.61
C GLY A 100 -5.97 -1.50 5.12
N TYR A 101 -5.28 -0.69 5.92
CA TYR A 101 -4.91 0.67 5.52
C TYR A 101 -4.02 0.68 4.27
N ALA A 102 -2.97 -0.13 4.24
CA ALA A 102 -2.07 -0.23 3.08
C ALA A 102 -2.82 -0.66 1.81
N THR A 103 -3.77 -1.60 1.93
CA THR A 103 -4.65 -2.01 0.83
C THR A 103 -5.53 -0.87 0.35
N ALA A 104 -6.10 -0.10 1.28
CA ALA A 104 -6.95 1.02 0.93
C ALA A 104 -6.16 2.08 0.15
N ILE A 105 -4.97 2.46 0.63
CA ILE A 105 -4.10 3.39 -0.09
C ILE A 105 -3.68 2.82 -1.46
N ALA A 106 -3.37 1.52 -1.55
CA ALA A 106 -3.03 0.88 -2.82
C ALA A 106 -4.18 1.01 -3.84
N TRP A 107 -5.42 0.77 -3.40
CA TRP A 107 -6.61 0.97 -4.21
C TRP A 107 -6.78 2.43 -4.65
N LEU A 108 -6.56 3.39 -3.74
CA LEU A 108 -6.70 4.82 -4.07
C LEU A 108 -5.65 5.32 -5.08
N ILE A 109 -4.47 4.69 -5.15
CA ILE A 109 -3.51 4.99 -6.23
C ILE A 109 -4.14 4.68 -7.61
N TYR A 110 -4.84 3.56 -7.73
CA TYR A 110 -5.55 3.19 -8.96
C TYR A 110 -6.77 4.07 -9.19
N GLN A 111 -7.62 4.25 -8.16
CA GLN A 111 -8.86 5.02 -8.26
C GLN A 111 -8.58 6.48 -8.63
N SER A 112 -7.52 7.08 -8.11
CA SER A 112 -7.12 8.47 -8.44
C SER A 112 -6.50 8.64 -9.83
N SER A 113 -6.29 7.56 -10.60
CA SER A 113 -5.60 7.59 -11.89
C SER A 113 -6.54 7.44 -13.11
N GLU A 114 -7.83 7.72 -12.95
CA GLU A 114 -8.87 7.54 -13.99
C GLU A 114 -8.85 6.12 -14.61
N LEU A 115 -8.54 5.12 -13.78
CA LEU A 115 -8.44 3.73 -14.22
C LEU A 115 -9.78 3.23 -14.77
N THR A 116 -9.76 2.74 -16.01
CA THR A 116 -10.79 1.80 -16.49
C THR A 116 -10.33 0.39 -16.14
N LEU A 117 -11.09 -0.27 -15.28
CA LEU A 117 -10.71 -1.58 -14.77
C LEU A 117 -10.95 -2.66 -15.85
N PRO A 118 -9.91 -3.43 -16.25
CA PRO A 118 -10.07 -4.56 -17.16
C PRO A 118 -10.99 -5.65 -16.60
N HIS A 119 -11.38 -6.60 -17.46
CA HIS A 119 -12.09 -7.79 -17.00
C HIS A 119 -11.26 -8.57 -15.97
N ALA A 120 -11.92 -9.23 -15.01
CA ALA A 120 -11.22 -9.88 -13.91
C ALA A 120 -10.26 -10.99 -14.34
N GLU A 121 -10.53 -11.62 -15.49
CA GLU A 121 -9.71 -12.69 -16.09
C GLU A 121 -8.64 -12.16 -17.05
N ASP A 122 -8.65 -10.86 -17.37
CA ASP A 122 -7.65 -10.23 -18.23
C ASP A 122 -6.38 -9.91 -17.42
N VAL A 123 -5.61 -10.95 -17.11
CA VAL A 123 -4.36 -10.83 -16.35
C VAL A 123 -3.37 -9.88 -17.04
N GLN A 124 -3.33 -9.85 -18.37
CA GLN A 124 -2.45 -8.95 -19.12
C GLN A 124 -2.88 -7.49 -18.96
N GLY A 125 -4.16 -7.19 -19.11
CA GLY A 125 -4.71 -5.85 -18.88
C GLY A 125 -4.49 -5.38 -17.45
N LEU A 126 -4.72 -6.24 -16.45
CA LEU A 126 -4.49 -5.91 -15.03
C LEU A 126 -3.00 -5.65 -14.74
N THR A 127 -2.10 -6.46 -15.31
CA THR A 127 -0.65 -6.25 -15.22
C THR A 127 -0.23 -4.94 -15.87
N ALA A 128 -0.80 -4.59 -17.03
CA ALA A 128 -0.55 -3.32 -17.69
C ALA A 128 -1.02 -2.12 -16.84
N CYS A 129 -2.16 -2.26 -16.14
CA CYS A 129 -2.65 -1.26 -15.20
C CYS A 129 -1.68 -1.05 -14.04
N TRP A 130 -1.15 -2.13 -13.45
CA TRP A 130 -0.11 -2.05 -12.43
C TRP A 130 1.12 -1.27 -12.92
N ALA A 131 1.65 -1.63 -14.09
CA ALA A 131 2.85 -1.00 -14.64
C ALA A 131 2.65 0.50 -14.88
N LYS A 132 1.47 0.88 -15.42
CA LYS A 132 1.15 2.26 -15.77
C LYS A 132 0.94 3.15 -14.55
N TYR A 133 0.16 2.69 -13.57
CA TYR A 133 -0.35 3.54 -12.50
C TYR A 133 0.36 3.34 -11.15
N PHE A 134 0.84 2.13 -10.88
CA PHE A 134 1.39 1.79 -9.57
C PHE A 134 2.93 1.80 -9.58
N ALA A 135 3.55 1.05 -10.51
CA ALA A 135 5.00 0.93 -10.57
C ALA A 135 5.69 2.28 -10.86
N LYS A 136 5.13 3.08 -11.77
CA LYS A 136 5.65 4.41 -12.11
C LYS A 136 5.60 5.39 -10.93
N ARG A 137 4.56 5.29 -10.08
CA ARG A 137 4.34 6.20 -8.95
C ARG A 137 5.24 5.91 -7.75
N ASN A 138 5.66 4.64 -7.58
CA ASN A 138 6.54 4.18 -6.49
C ASN A 138 8.05 4.26 -6.78
N ASN A 139 8.45 4.84 -7.93
CA ASN A 139 9.86 4.94 -8.33
C ASN A 139 10.48 6.32 -8.06
N SER A 140 9.88 7.14 -7.19
CA SER A 140 10.49 8.40 -6.77
C SER A 140 11.69 8.12 -5.84
N ALA A 141 12.88 8.59 -6.22
CA ALA A 141 14.12 8.38 -5.47
C ALA A 141 14.03 8.89 -4.01
N ILE A 142 13.25 9.94 -3.78
CA ILE A 142 13.08 10.61 -2.49
C ILE A 142 12.38 9.69 -1.46
N GLY A 143 11.51 8.78 -1.89
CA GLY A 143 10.74 7.91 -0.99
C GLY A 143 11.53 6.72 -0.44
N LYS A 144 12.51 6.21 -1.19
CA LYS A 144 13.32 5.03 -0.80
C LYS A 144 14.28 5.37 0.34
N GLU A 145 14.97 6.50 0.27
CA GLU A 145 15.91 6.95 1.31
C GLU A 145 15.19 7.25 2.64
N ALA A 146 14.01 7.85 2.57
CA ALA A 146 13.26 8.22 3.76
C ALA A 146 12.69 7.00 4.52
N LEU A 147 12.22 5.98 3.78
CA LEU A 147 11.81 4.68 4.34
C LEU A 147 12.97 3.96 5.04
N ILE A 148 14.14 3.90 4.39
CA ILE A 148 15.36 3.29 4.95
C ILE A 148 15.75 4.00 6.25
N ASN A 149 15.74 5.35 6.26
CA ASN A 149 16.09 6.13 7.43
C ASN A 149 15.09 5.94 8.58
N SER A 150 13.78 5.96 8.31
CA SER A 150 12.75 5.70 9.33
C SER A 150 12.91 4.32 9.97
N CYS A 151 13.16 3.30 9.14
CA CYS A 151 13.31 1.92 9.61
C CYS A 151 14.62 1.72 10.39
N ALA A 152 15.71 2.39 9.97
CA ALA A 152 16.98 2.41 10.70
C ALA A 152 16.84 3.11 12.07
N GLU A 153 16.08 4.20 12.15
CA GLU A 153 15.84 4.91 13.42
C GLU A 153 14.94 4.11 14.39
N GLU A 154 13.91 3.40 13.90
CA GLU A 154 13.12 2.48 14.75
C GLU A 154 13.95 1.30 15.28
N THR A 155 14.84 0.75 14.46
CA THR A 155 15.75 -0.34 14.85
C THR A 155 16.71 0.13 15.96
N LYS A 156 17.28 1.34 15.83
CA LYS A 156 18.11 1.96 16.88
C LYS A 156 17.33 2.20 18.18
N ARG A 157 16.10 2.71 18.08
CA ARG A 157 15.22 3.01 19.23
C ARG A 157 14.81 1.75 20.00
N THR A 158 14.65 0.65 19.28
CA THR A 158 14.32 -0.67 19.87
C THR A 158 15.54 -1.26 20.56
N HIS A 159 16.73 -1.21 19.95
CA HIS A 159 17.97 -1.67 20.57
C HIS A 159 18.35 -0.90 21.84
N GLN A 160 18.08 0.41 21.90
CA GLN A 160 18.32 1.22 23.10
C GLN A 160 17.36 0.89 24.27
N LYS A 161 16.17 0.36 24.00
CA LYS A 161 15.21 -0.07 25.04
C LYS A 161 15.53 -1.45 25.64
N PHE A 162 16.37 -2.25 25.01
CA PHE A 162 16.81 -3.56 25.50
C PHE A 162 18.17 -3.53 26.24
N LEU A 163 18.78 -2.34 26.36
CA LEU A 163 20.07 -2.13 27.05
C LEU A 163 19.93 -1.42 28.41
N ILE A 164 18.73 -1.38 28.97
CA ILE A 164 18.41 -0.90 30.33
C ILE A 164 17.59 -1.98 31.03
#